data_AF-Q6BNZ9-F1
#
_entry.id   AF-Q6BNZ9-F1
#
_cell.length_a   1.000
_cell.length_b   1.000
_cell.length_c   1.000
_cell.angle_alpha   90.00
_cell.angle_beta   90.00
_cell.angle_gamma   90.00
#
_symmetry.space_group_name_H-M   'P 1'
#
loop_
_entity.id
_entity.type
_entity.pdbx_description
1 polymer ?
#
loop_
_entity_poly.entity_id
_entity_poly.type
_entity_poly.pdbx_seq_one_letter_code
_entity_poly.pdbx_strand_id
1 'polypeptide(L)'
;MTKSLLDESMPHKDLRQEIKFIDRYLCQYVHNPIFSSIVLIGSCCFINGIQYYEIYTKSQWELIFIQDCIFDFLQNIISLIFILRFCIGKFGNAPIEAALLVLENIGCFNLVFNQNYSLLMTDVSIAFKVFILWQILCPYFILTINLADYINWKIGDCKPKSLLGKNDIVLSFHELLIDTNNNFLPIFIAHSFIIIDLNFTFVTSNWIIFAYKLSIFSLKFYCICRYILYETCYIVYNINFTESYNWIYDDVNANNNCKPFLHENPNLQNRFLLTSVSLCICVNLLYIGSYYINLCP
;
A
#
# COMPACT_ATOMS: atom_id res chain seq x y z
N MET A 1 -3.10 33.00 -7.46
CA MET A 1 -4.43 33.57 -7.14
C MET A 1 -5.23 32.48 -6.42
N THR A 2 -4.85 32.16 -5.19
CA THR A 2 -5.25 30.94 -4.47
C THR A 2 -5.20 31.22 -2.97
N LYS A 3 -6.02 32.18 -2.51
CA LYS A 3 -6.08 32.56 -1.09
C LYS A 3 -7.50 32.84 -0.58
N SER A 4 -8.52 32.74 -1.43
CA SER A 4 -9.90 33.08 -1.08
C SER A 4 -10.86 31.90 -1.06
N LEU A 5 -10.36 30.65 -1.09
CA LEU A 5 -11.19 29.43 -1.01
C LEU A 5 -11.03 28.65 0.31
N LEU A 6 -10.21 29.17 1.23
CA LEU A 6 -9.93 28.53 2.53
C LEU A 6 -10.52 29.28 3.73
N ASP A 7 -11.12 30.44 3.50
CA ASP A 7 -11.89 31.20 4.47
C ASP A 7 -13.33 31.28 3.99
N GLU A 8 -14.18 30.37 4.45
CA GLU A 8 -15.52 30.67 4.97
C GLU A 8 -16.32 29.38 5.22
N SER A 9 -16.88 29.31 6.43
CA SER A 9 -17.84 28.32 6.93
C SER A 9 -17.30 26.96 7.39
N MET A 10 -18.02 26.37 8.35
CA MET A 10 -17.54 25.52 9.44
C MET A 10 -17.32 23.99 9.23
N PRO A 11 -17.16 23.36 8.03
CA PRO A 11 -16.81 21.93 7.95
C PRO A 11 -15.31 21.60 7.79
N HIS A 12 -14.44 22.58 7.53
CA HIS A 12 -13.04 22.29 7.15
C HIS A 12 -12.03 22.20 8.31
N LYS A 13 -12.39 22.65 9.52
CA LYS A 13 -11.47 22.66 10.67
C LYS A 13 -11.25 21.26 11.25
N ASP A 14 -12.32 20.49 11.39
CA ASP A 14 -12.27 19.12 11.93
C ASP A 14 -11.52 18.21 10.96
N LEU A 15 -11.82 18.31 9.66
CA LEU A 15 -11.10 17.57 8.62
C LEU A 15 -9.61 17.94 8.55
N ARG A 16 -9.24 19.20 8.76
CA ARG A 16 -7.83 19.62 8.86
C ARG A 16 -7.15 18.97 10.07
N GLN A 17 -7.85 18.81 11.19
CA GLN A 17 -7.34 18.11 12.36
C GLN A 17 -7.19 16.60 12.11
N GLU A 18 -8.13 15.99 11.38
CA GLU A 18 -8.05 14.58 10.97
C GLU A 18 -6.86 14.33 10.03
N ILE A 19 -6.67 15.18 9.01
CA ILE A 19 -5.49 15.10 8.10
C ILE A 19 -4.20 15.26 8.90
N LYS A 20 -4.15 16.23 9.83
CA LYS A 20 -2.98 16.41 10.72
C LYS A 20 -2.76 15.17 11.59
N PHE A 21 -3.82 14.55 12.11
CA PHE A 21 -3.74 13.36 12.92
C PHE A 21 -3.12 12.20 12.14
N ILE A 22 -3.66 11.93 10.95
CA ILE A 22 -3.20 10.83 10.10
C ILE A 22 -1.77 11.08 9.60
N ASP A 23 -1.48 12.26 9.04
CA ASP A 23 -0.16 12.54 8.46
C ASP A 23 0.93 12.61 9.54
N ARG A 24 0.70 13.41 10.58
CA ARG A 24 1.76 13.69 11.57
C ARG A 24 1.87 12.57 12.59
N TYR A 25 0.77 12.08 13.16
CA TYR A 25 0.83 11.10 14.23
C TYR A 25 0.93 9.67 13.69
N LEU A 26 0.06 9.28 12.77
CA LEU A 26 0.10 7.90 12.25
C LEU A 26 1.27 7.69 11.30
N CYS A 27 1.45 8.51 10.27
CA CYS A 27 2.49 8.28 9.27
C CYS A 27 3.91 8.66 9.73
N GLN A 28 4.09 9.79 10.45
CA GLN A 28 5.43 10.27 10.79
C GLN A 28 5.94 9.82 12.17
N TYR A 29 5.07 9.71 13.18
CA TYR A 29 5.47 9.30 14.53
C TYR A 29 5.32 7.79 14.75
N VAL A 30 4.09 7.25 14.66
CA VAL A 30 3.81 5.86 14.99
C VAL A 30 4.39 4.91 13.95
N HIS A 31 4.11 5.15 12.67
CA HIS A 31 4.53 4.31 11.55
C HIS A 31 5.64 4.96 10.73
N ASN A 32 6.63 5.56 11.41
CA ASN A 32 7.72 6.25 10.75
C ASN A 32 8.39 5.32 9.71
N PRO A 33 8.38 5.67 8.41
CA PRO A 33 8.83 4.77 7.36
C PRO A 33 10.34 4.57 7.40
N ILE A 34 11.12 5.60 7.75
CA ILE A 34 12.59 5.48 7.82
C ILE A 34 13.00 4.57 8.97
N PHE A 35 12.47 4.83 10.16
CA PHE A 35 12.78 4.01 11.33
C PHE A 35 12.35 2.55 11.11
N SER A 36 11.13 2.35 10.60
CA SER A 36 10.61 1.00 10.29
C SER A 36 11.46 0.30 9.22
N SER A 37 11.90 0.99 8.17
CA SER A 37 12.80 0.44 7.14
C SER A 37 14.17 0.07 7.69
N ILE A 38 14.76 0.88 8.59
CA ILE A 38 16.06 0.57 9.20
C ILE A 38 15.96 -0.69 10.07
N VAL A 39 14.93 -0.76 10.93
CA VAL A 39 14.67 -1.93 11.78
C VAL A 39 14.39 -3.16 10.91
N LEU A 40 13.61 -3.01 9.83
CA LEU A 40 13.32 -4.10 8.89
C LEU A 40 14.60 -4.61 8.24
N ILE A 41 15.43 -3.74 7.66
CA ILE A 41 16.67 -4.14 6.99
C ILE A 41 17.59 -4.87 7.99
N GLY A 42 17.79 -4.29 9.18
CA GLY A 42 18.66 -4.90 10.19
C GLY A 42 18.17 -6.27 10.67
N SER A 43 16.88 -6.37 11.01
CA SER A 43 16.27 -7.63 11.46
C SER A 43 16.19 -8.68 10.34
N CYS A 44 15.84 -8.28 9.12
CA CYS A 44 15.80 -9.14 7.94
C CYS A 44 17.19 -9.72 7.63
N CYS A 45 18.23 -8.89 7.57
CA CYS A 45 19.60 -9.38 7.35
C CYS A 45 20.06 -10.35 8.44
N PHE A 46 19.73 -10.07 9.70
CA PHE A 46 20.12 -10.91 10.83
C PHE A 46 19.41 -12.27 10.81
N ILE A 47 18.08 -12.27 10.69
CA ILE A 47 17.24 -13.49 10.67
C ILE A 47 17.66 -14.38 9.50
N ASN A 48 17.68 -13.80 8.29
CA ASN A 48 17.98 -14.56 7.09
C ASN A 48 19.45 -14.99 7.00
N GLY A 49 20.37 -14.17 7.55
CA GLY A 49 21.78 -14.54 7.67
C GLY A 49 22.00 -15.80 8.53
N ILE A 50 21.37 -15.85 9.71
CA ILE A 50 21.44 -17.04 10.60
C ILE A 50 20.80 -18.24 9.92
N GLN A 51 19.60 -18.06 9.37
CA GLN A 51 18.85 -19.15 8.74
C GLN A 51 19.61 -19.74 7.56
N TYR A 52 20.17 -18.91 6.69
CA TYR A 52 20.95 -19.37 5.55
C TYR A 52 22.23 -20.10 5.98
N TYR A 53 22.95 -19.58 6.99
CA TYR A 53 24.16 -20.22 7.52
C TYR A 53 23.87 -21.60 8.12
N GLU A 54 22.81 -21.73 8.93
CA GLU A 54 22.41 -22.99 9.56
C GLU A 54 21.93 -24.02 8.53
N ILE A 55 21.15 -23.60 7.53
CA ILE A 55 20.70 -24.47 6.43
C ILE A 55 21.91 -24.99 5.63
N TYR A 56 22.86 -24.11 5.31
CA TYR A 56 24.04 -24.47 4.55
C TYR A 56 24.95 -25.44 5.32
N THR A 57 25.20 -25.19 6.59
CA THR A 57 26.08 -26.03 7.43
C THR A 57 25.47 -27.40 7.72
N LYS A 58 24.15 -27.49 7.89
CA LYS A 58 23.44 -28.74 8.16
C LYS A 58 22.97 -29.47 6.90
N SER A 59 23.09 -28.84 5.72
CA SER A 59 22.58 -29.33 4.43
C SER A 59 21.08 -29.68 4.45
N GLN A 60 20.29 -29.01 5.29
CA GLN A 60 18.86 -29.27 5.46
C GLN A 60 18.01 -28.28 4.65
N TRP A 61 18.17 -28.33 3.32
CA TRP A 61 17.45 -27.43 2.40
C TRP A 61 15.93 -27.65 2.39
N GLU A 62 15.46 -28.82 2.82
CA GLU A 62 14.04 -29.16 3.00
C GLU A 62 13.34 -28.30 4.07
N LEU A 63 14.09 -27.67 4.97
CA LEU A 63 13.56 -26.77 6.00
C LEU A 63 13.29 -25.35 5.47
N ILE A 64 13.57 -25.09 4.20
CA ILE A 64 13.05 -23.92 3.49
C ILE A 64 11.63 -24.25 3.04
N PHE A 65 10.64 -23.72 3.75
CA PHE A 65 9.24 -23.79 3.33
C PHE A 65 9.03 -22.90 2.10
N ILE A 66 9.31 -23.42 0.90
CA ILE A 66 9.24 -22.65 -0.37
C ILE A 66 7.89 -21.95 -0.52
N GLN A 67 6.82 -22.64 -0.12
CA GLN A 67 5.48 -22.11 -0.28
C GLN A 67 5.30 -20.82 0.53
N ASP A 68 5.81 -20.78 1.77
CA ASP A 68 5.84 -19.59 2.62
C ASP A 68 6.73 -18.50 2.01
N CYS A 69 7.88 -18.86 1.42
CA CYS A 69 8.74 -17.89 0.71
C CYS A 69 8.09 -17.28 -0.54
N ILE A 70 7.32 -18.06 -1.31
CA ILE A 70 6.58 -17.58 -2.49
C ILE A 70 5.49 -16.59 -2.06
N PHE A 71 4.80 -16.90 -0.96
CA PHE A 71 3.81 -16.04 -0.35
C PHE A 71 4.40 -14.70 0.09
N ASP A 72 5.52 -14.74 0.80
CA ASP A 72 6.25 -13.54 1.24
C ASP A 72 6.77 -12.71 0.05
N PHE A 73 7.24 -13.39 -1.01
CA PHE A 73 7.64 -12.73 -2.26
C PHE A 73 6.47 -11.98 -2.91
N LEU A 74 5.31 -12.62 -3.04
CA LEU A 74 4.12 -12.02 -3.63
C LEU A 74 3.62 -10.83 -2.82
N GLN A 75 3.64 -10.92 -1.48
CA GLN A 75 3.33 -9.81 -0.59
C GLN A 75 4.27 -8.61 -0.81
N ASN A 76 5.57 -8.87 -0.90
CA ASN A 76 6.56 -7.80 -1.05
C ASN A 76 6.44 -7.14 -2.44
N ILE A 77 6.05 -7.90 -3.47
CA ILE A 77 5.67 -7.36 -4.78
C ILE A 77 4.44 -6.46 -4.67
N ILE A 78 3.36 -6.89 -3.99
CA ILE A 78 2.17 -6.06 -3.80
C ILE A 78 2.54 -4.75 -3.10
N SER A 79 3.36 -4.83 -2.05
CA SER A 79 3.84 -3.66 -1.31
C SER A 79 4.68 -2.73 -2.20
N LEU A 80 5.53 -3.29 -3.05
CA LEU A 80 6.33 -2.54 -4.02
C LEU A 80 5.45 -1.84 -5.06
N ILE A 81 4.49 -2.54 -5.66
CA ILE A 81 3.51 -1.98 -6.59
C ILE A 81 2.78 -0.83 -5.91
N PHE A 82 2.31 -1.04 -4.67
CA PHE A 82 1.66 0.00 -3.88
C PHE A 82 2.55 1.24 -3.75
N ILE A 83 3.78 1.09 -3.25
CA ILE A 83 4.73 2.19 -3.06
C ILE A 83 5.06 2.90 -4.39
N LEU A 84 5.32 2.14 -5.46
CA LEU A 84 5.62 2.72 -6.78
C LEU A 84 4.43 3.51 -7.33
N ARG A 85 3.20 3.01 -7.12
CA ARG A 85 1.98 3.72 -7.51
C ARG A 85 1.85 5.04 -6.76
N PHE A 86 2.15 5.09 -5.46
CA PHE A 86 2.20 6.37 -4.74
C PHE A 86 3.31 7.29 -5.24
N CYS A 87 4.50 6.77 -5.52
CA CYS A 87 5.61 7.62 -5.97
C CYS A 87 5.35 8.26 -7.34
N ILE A 88 4.71 7.53 -8.26
CA ILE A 88 4.60 7.92 -9.68
C ILE A 88 3.17 8.42 -10.01
N GLY A 89 2.17 8.08 -9.21
CA GLY A 89 0.75 8.39 -9.41
C GLY A 89 0.07 7.53 -10.49
N LYS A 90 0.80 7.08 -11.51
CA LYS A 90 0.34 6.21 -12.59
C LYS A 90 1.47 5.29 -13.08
N PHE A 91 1.16 4.09 -13.57
CA PHE A 91 2.20 3.16 -14.02
C PHE A 91 2.60 3.38 -15.48
N GLY A 92 1.73 3.98 -16.29
CA GLY A 92 2.07 4.30 -17.67
C GLY A 92 0.86 4.51 -18.56
N ASN A 93 0.91 3.95 -19.76
CA ASN A 93 -0.11 4.10 -20.78
C ASN A 93 -1.31 3.17 -20.51
N ALA A 94 -2.44 3.46 -21.16
CA ALA A 94 -3.68 2.67 -21.10
C ALA A 94 -3.52 1.12 -21.16
N PRO A 95 -2.66 0.52 -22.03
CA PRO A 95 -2.50 -0.94 -22.04
C PRO A 95 -1.88 -1.51 -20.76
N ILE A 96 -0.97 -0.77 -20.11
CA ILE A 96 -0.36 -1.20 -18.84
C ILE A 96 -1.40 -1.14 -17.72
N GLU A 97 -2.18 -0.06 -17.67
CA GLU A 97 -3.28 0.06 -16.70
C GLU A 97 -4.36 -1.01 -16.92
N ALA A 98 -4.68 -1.35 -18.16
CA ALA A 98 -5.62 -2.42 -18.47
C ALA A 98 -5.07 -3.80 -18.07
N ALA A 99 -3.79 -4.06 -18.31
CA ALA A 99 -3.14 -5.30 -17.88
C ALA A 99 -3.14 -5.42 -16.34
N LEU A 100 -2.86 -4.32 -15.64
CA LEU A 100 -2.93 -4.28 -14.18
C LEU A 100 -4.35 -4.58 -13.69
N LEU A 101 -5.37 -3.96 -14.29
CA LEU A 101 -6.77 -4.22 -13.94
C LEU A 101 -7.14 -5.70 -14.09
N VAL A 102 -6.67 -6.35 -15.15
CA VAL A 102 -6.90 -7.80 -15.36
C VAL A 102 -6.22 -8.61 -14.25
N LEU A 103 -4.97 -8.29 -13.90
CA LEU A 103 -4.25 -8.97 -12.83
C LEU A 103 -4.92 -8.77 -11.47
N GLU A 104 -5.40 -7.56 -11.17
CA GLU A 104 -6.13 -7.26 -9.95
C GLU A 104 -7.45 -8.05 -9.90
N ASN A 105 -8.20 -8.15 -10.99
CA ASN A 105 -9.42 -8.97 -11.01
C ASN A 105 -9.13 -10.47 -10.81
N ILE A 106 -8.04 -10.99 -11.37
CA ILE A 106 -7.58 -12.36 -11.08
C ILE A 106 -7.24 -12.50 -9.59
N GLY A 107 -6.59 -11.50 -9.00
CA GLY A 107 -6.30 -11.43 -7.58
C GLY A 107 -7.57 -11.47 -6.73
N CYS A 108 -8.56 -10.63 -7.03
CA CYS A 108 -9.86 -10.61 -6.34
C CYS A 108 -10.59 -11.95 -6.46
N PHE A 109 -10.56 -12.59 -7.63
CA PHE A 109 -11.12 -13.93 -7.81
C PHE A 109 -10.47 -14.94 -6.87
N ASN A 110 -9.13 -14.93 -6.77
CA ASN A 110 -8.41 -15.82 -5.85
C ASN A 110 -8.74 -15.51 -4.38
N LEU A 111 -8.85 -14.24 -4.00
CA LEU A 111 -9.20 -13.85 -2.63
C LEU A 111 -10.61 -14.26 -2.22
N VAL A 112 -11.55 -14.39 -3.17
CA VAL A 112 -12.91 -14.83 -2.85
C VAL A 112 -13.01 -16.35 -2.87
N PHE A 113 -12.51 -17.00 -3.93
CA PHE A 113 -12.84 -18.39 -4.23
C PHE A 113 -11.75 -19.42 -3.93
N ASN A 114 -10.48 -19.01 -3.77
CA ASN A 114 -9.39 -19.96 -3.57
C ASN A 114 -9.22 -20.27 -2.09
N GLN A 115 -9.38 -21.54 -1.69
CA GLN A 115 -9.28 -21.97 -0.29
C GLN A 115 -7.93 -21.64 0.37
N ASN A 116 -6.85 -21.62 -0.41
CA ASN A 116 -5.51 -21.34 0.12
C ASN A 116 -5.24 -19.85 0.38
N TYR A 117 -6.04 -18.96 -0.23
CA TYR A 117 -5.81 -17.51 -0.21
C TYR A 117 -7.00 -16.73 0.39
N SER A 118 -8.18 -17.34 0.43
CA SER A 118 -9.43 -16.69 0.84
C SER A 118 -9.63 -16.75 2.35
N LEU A 119 -9.61 -15.57 2.98
CA LEU A 119 -10.04 -15.39 4.37
C LEU A 119 -11.54 -15.67 4.59
N LEU A 120 -12.34 -15.63 3.53
CA LEU A 120 -13.76 -15.93 3.65
C LEU A 120 -13.98 -17.42 3.96
N MET A 121 -13.04 -18.27 3.54
CA MET A 121 -13.08 -19.71 3.72
C MET A 121 -12.43 -20.18 5.04
N THR A 122 -11.77 -19.29 5.79
CA THR A 122 -11.15 -19.62 7.09
C THR A 122 -12.14 -19.45 8.26
N ASP A 123 -11.75 -19.89 9.46
CA ASP A 123 -12.58 -19.85 10.68
C ASP A 123 -12.66 -18.45 11.34
N VAL A 124 -12.44 -17.39 10.58
CA VAL A 124 -12.54 -16.01 11.06
C VAL A 124 -13.99 -15.65 11.37
N SER A 125 -14.21 -14.75 12.35
CA SER A 125 -15.57 -14.33 12.73
C SER A 125 -16.38 -13.83 11.53
N ILE A 126 -17.69 -14.07 11.56
CA ILE A 126 -18.63 -13.65 10.51
C ILE A 126 -18.54 -12.14 10.26
N ALA A 127 -18.41 -11.33 11.33
CA ALA A 127 -18.29 -9.88 11.20
C ALA A 127 -17.06 -9.47 10.35
N PHE A 128 -15.91 -10.09 10.58
CA PHE A 128 -14.71 -9.87 9.77
C PHE A 128 -14.90 -10.33 8.32
N LYS A 129 -15.57 -11.46 8.09
CA LYS A 129 -15.89 -11.91 6.72
C LYS A 129 -16.75 -10.90 5.96
N VAL A 130 -17.73 -10.29 6.63
CA VAL A 130 -18.55 -9.22 6.05
C VAL A 130 -17.70 -8.01 5.67
N PHE A 131 -16.77 -7.57 6.54
CA PHE A 131 -15.87 -6.47 6.22
C PHE A 131 -14.95 -6.78 5.04
N ILE A 132 -14.40 -7.99 4.96
CA ILE A 132 -13.56 -8.42 3.83
C ILE A 132 -14.36 -8.42 2.52
N LEU A 133 -15.57 -8.98 2.54
CA LEU A 133 -16.43 -8.98 1.36
C LEU A 133 -16.77 -7.54 0.92
N TRP A 134 -17.05 -6.66 1.88
CA TRP A 134 -17.34 -5.25 1.61
C TRP A 134 -16.13 -4.52 1.01
N GLN A 135 -14.92 -4.78 1.52
CA GLN A 135 -13.68 -4.25 0.95
C GLN A 135 -13.49 -4.68 -0.51
N ILE A 136 -13.85 -5.93 -0.85
CA ILE A 136 -13.76 -6.42 -2.23
C ILE A 136 -14.85 -5.81 -3.12
N LEU A 137 -16.08 -5.65 -2.61
CA LEU A 137 -17.22 -5.17 -3.39
C LEU A 137 -17.19 -3.65 -3.66
N CYS A 138 -16.67 -2.83 -2.73
CA CYS A 138 -16.69 -1.37 -2.87
C CYS A 138 -16.02 -0.85 -4.16
N PRO A 139 -14.83 -1.32 -4.55
CA PRO A 139 -14.20 -0.88 -5.81
C PRO A 139 -15.02 -1.24 -7.05
N TYR A 140 -15.75 -2.37 -7.04
CA TYR A 140 -16.68 -2.69 -8.13
C TYR A 140 -17.87 -1.72 -8.18
N PHE A 141 -18.42 -1.31 -7.04
CA PHE A 141 -19.46 -0.28 -7.02
C PHE A 141 -18.96 1.04 -7.61
N ILE A 142 -17.77 1.50 -7.18
CA ILE A 142 -17.16 2.74 -7.71
C ILE A 142 -16.93 2.62 -9.24
N LEU A 143 -16.40 1.50 -9.70
CA LEU A 143 -16.22 1.22 -11.13
C LEU A 143 -17.55 1.31 -11.90
N THR A 144 -18.63 0.73 -11.38
CA THR A 144 -19.94 0.79 -12.07
C THR A 144 -20.48 2.20 -12.19
N ILE A 145 -20.30 3.04 -11.16
CA ILE A 145 -20.71 4.45 -11.17
C ILE A 145 -19.88 5.22 -12.21
N ASN A 146 -18.56 5.10 -12.16
CA ASN A 146 -17.66 5.81 -13.08
C ASN A 146 -17.88 5.38 -14.55
N LEU A 147 -18.18 4.09 -14.77
CA LEU A 147 -18.51 3.58 -16.11
C LEU A 147 -19.85 4.13 -16.62
N ALA A 148 -20.87 4.22 -15.75
CA ALA A 148 -22.16 4.81 -16.12
C ALA A 148 -22.01 6.28 -16.51
N ASP A 149 -21.22 7.05 -15.75
CA ASP A 149 -20.91 8.46 -16.06
C ASP A 149 -20.17 8.60 -17.40
N TYR A 150 -19.19 7.73 -17.66
CA TYR A 150 -18.47 7.69 -18.94
C TYR A 150 -19.38 7.37 -20.13
N ILE A 151 -20.27 6.38 -19.98
CA ILE A 151 -21.22 5.99 -21.03
C ILE A 151 -22.21 7.12 -21.31
N ASN A 152 -22.76 7.74 -20.26
CA ASN A 152 -23.69 8.87 -20.38
C ASN A 152 -23.03 10.06 -21.10
N TRP A 153 -21.76 10.35 -20.79
CA TRP A 153 -20.98 11.37 -21.49
C TRP A 153 -20.75 11.03 -22.97
N LYS A 154 -20.45 9.76 -23.28
CA LYS A 154 -20.17 9.32 -24.66
C LYS A 154 -21.43 9.28 -25.54
N ILE A 155 -22.59 9.02 -24.94
CA ILE A 155 -23.87 8.89 -25.65
C ILE A 155 -24.62 10.23 -25.77
N GLY A 156 -24.43 11.17 -24.84
CA GLY A 156 -25.15 12.44 -24.83
C GLY A 156 -24.26 13.67 -25.01
N ASP A 157 -24.72 14.64 -25.81
CA ASP A 157 -24.22 16.04 -25.87
C ASP A 157 -24.34 16.81 -24.52
N CYS A 158 -24.70 16.12 -23.44
CA CYS A 158 -24.90 16.72 -22.12
C CYS A 158 -23.58 16.70 -21.33
N LYS A 159 -22.88 17.84 -21.33
CA LYS A 159 -21.87 18.14 -20.31
C LYS A 159 -22.50 17.91 -18.92
N PRO A 160 -21.90 17.10 -18.03
CA PRO A 160 -22.48 16.85 -16.72
C PRO A 160 -22.58 18.15 -15.92
N LYS A 161 -23.79 18.44 -15.42
CA LYS A 161 -23.98 19.37 -14.30
C LYS A 161 -23.53 18.66 -13.03
N SER A 162 -22.25 18.87 -12.68
CA SER A 162 -21.75 19.07 -11.32
C SER A 162 -22.58 18.45 -10.19
N LEU A 163 -22.13 17.30 -9.70
CA LEU A 163 -22.32 16.94 -8.28
C LEU A 163 -21.02 16.88 -7.48
N LEU A 164 -19.86 17.10 -8.12
CA LEU A 164 -18.63 17.55 -7.46
C LEU A 164 -18.04 18.69 -8.30
N GLY A 165 -17.44 19.67 -7.63
CA GLY A 165 -16.92 20.91 -8.22
C GLY A 165 -16.07 20.66 -9.47
N LYS A 166 -16.57 21.18 -10.59
CA LYS A 166 -15.97 21.14 -11.91
C LYS A 166 -14.56 21.72 -11.92
N ASN A 167 -13.59 20.87 -12.23
CA ASN A 167 -12.65 21.15 -13.31
C ASN A 167 -13.00 20.16 -14.44
N ASP A 168 -13.17 20.66 -15.66
CA ASP A 168 -13.59 19.93 -16.85
C ASP A 168 -12.56 18.85 -17.26
N ILE A 169 -12.47 17.74 -16.53
CA ILE A 169 -11.77 16.55 -16.99
C ILE A 169 -12.82 15.70 -17.69
N VAL A 170 -12.82 15.74 -19.01
CA VAL A 170 -13.46 14.71 -19.84
C VAL A 170 -12.84 13.39 -19.40
N LEU A 171 -13.58 12.55 -18.69
CA LEU A 171 -13.09 11.27 -18.19
C LEU A 171 -12.67 10.40 -19.37
N SER A 172 -11.38 10.42 -19.68
CA SER A 172 -10.84 9.56 -20.73
C SER A 172 -10.91 8.11 -20.24
N PHE A 173 -11.03 7.16 -21.18
CA PHE A 173 -10.98 5.74 -20.81
C PHE A 173 -9.70 5.40 -20.02
N HIS A 174 -8.61 6.13 -20.27
CA HIS A 174 -7.36 5.97 -19.54
C HIS A 174 -7.47 6.40 -18.07
N GLU A 175 -8.12 7.53 -17.78
CA GLU A 175 -8.36 8.00 -16.40
C GLU A 175 -9.31 7.06 -15.65
N LEU A 176 -10.34 6.55 -16.32
CA LEU A 176 -11.22 5.53 -15.76
C LEU A 176 -10.43 4.29 -15.29
N LEU A 177 -9.46 3.83 -16.09
CA LEU A 177 -8.60 2.71 -15.70
C LEU A 177 -7.70 3.05 -14.51
N ILE A 178 -7.12 4.25 -14.48
CA ILE A 178 -6.25 4.70 -13.38
C ILE A 178 -7.03 4.74 -12.07
N ASP A 179 -8.21 5.37 -12.08
CA ASP A 179 -9.08 5.50 -10.91
C ASP A 179 -9.54 4.13 -10.43
N THR A 180 -9.86 3.22 -11.36
CA THR A 180 -10.26 1.86 -11.00
C THR A 180 -9.13 1.13 -10.30
N ASN A 181 -7.93 1.07 -10.89
CA ASN A 181 -6.78 0.39 -10.28
C ASN A 181 -6.43 0.97 -8.89
N ASN A 182 -6.54 2.29 -8.72
CA ASN A 182 -6.29 2.95 -7.44
C ASN A 182 -7.27 2.50 -6.34
N ASN A 183 -8.51 2.16 -6.69
CA ASN A 183 -9.52 1.65 -5.75
C ASN A 183 -9.34 0.15 -5.45
N PHE A 184 -8.72 -0.63 -6.34
CA PHE A 184 -8.47 -2.07 -6.14
C PHE A 184 -7.21 -2.34 -5.31
N LEU A 185 -6.15 -1.56 -5.51
CA LEU A 185 -4.87 -1.68 -4.80
C LEU A 185 -4.98 -1.86 -3.27
N PRO A 186 -5.86 -1.10 -2.56
CA PRO A 186 -6.03 -1.21 -1.11
C PRO A 186 -6.50 -2.59 -0.63
N ILE A 187 -7.24 -3.34 -1.47
CA ILE A 187 -7.65 -4.71 -1.15
C ILE A 187 -6.41 -5.58 -0.95
N PHE A 188 -5.46 -5.49 -1.87
CA PHE A 188 -4.27 -6.34 -1.87
C PHE A 188 -3.31 -6.01 -0.75
N ILE A 189 -3.09 -4.73 -0.44
CA ILE A 189 -2.25 -4.36 0.71
C ILE A 189 -2.88 -4.80 2.03
N ALA A 190 -4.20 -4.72 2.17
CA ALA A 190 -4.92 -5.19 3.36
C ALA A 190 -4.83 -6.72 3.53
N HIS A 191 -5.02 -7.48 2.44
CA HIS A 191 -4.89 -8.94 2.49
C HIS A 191 -3.46 -9.41 2.67
N SER A 192 -2.47 -8.60 2.26
CA SER A 192 -1.06 -8.93 2.45
C SER A 192 -0.68 -9.10 3.93
N PHE A 193 -1.42 -8.54 4.88
CA PHE A 193 -1.09 -8.66 6.32
C PHE A 193 -1.18 -10.09 6.87
N ILE A 194 -1.97 -10.95 6.24
CA ILE A 194 -2.19 -12.33 6.70
C ILE A 194 -1.06 -13.26 6.26
N ILE A 195 -0.33 -12.88 5.21
CA ILE A 195 0.59 -13.74 4.49
C ILE A 195 2.05 -13.58 5.01
N ILE A 196 2.28 -12.75 6.03
CA ILE A 196 3.61 -12.51 6.60
C ILE A 196 4.17 -13.82 7.16
N ASP A 197 5.31 -14.27 6.62
CA ASP A 197 5.97 -15.49 7.09
C ASP A 197 6.27 -15.42 8.60
N LEU A 198 5.89 -16.51 9.27
CA LEU A 198 6.02 -16.67 10.71
C LEU A 198 7.08 -17.72 11.08
N ASN A 199 7.61 -18.47 10.11
CA ASN A 199 8.30 -19.75 10.32
C ASN A 199 9.82 -19.63 10.17
N PHE A 200 10.49 -19.02 11.16
CA PHE A 200 11.96 -18.98 11.23
C PHE A 200 12.50 -20.10 12.12
N THR A 201 12.66 -21.32 11.56
CA THR A 201 13.02 -22.55 12.31
C THR A 201 14.34 -22.47 13.07
N PHE A 202 15.32 -21.69 12.57
CA PHE A 202 16.67 -21.63 13.12
C PHE A 202 16.94 -20.41 14.01
N VAL A 203 16.00 -19.47 14.09
CA VAL A 203 16.17 -18.24 14.86
C VAL A 203 15.50 -18.39 16.22
N THR A 204 16.31 -18.44 17.27
CA THR A 204 15.82 -18.62 18.65
C THR A 204 15.40 -17.32 19.33
N SER A 205 15.80 -16.17 18.78
CA SER A 205 15.50 -14.86 19.37
C SER A 205 14.12 -14.35 18.96
N ASN A 206 13.12 -14.60 19.82
CA ASN A 206 11.75 -14.12 19.64
C ASN A 206 11.66 -12.59 19.51
N TRP A 207 12.56 -11.84 20.16
CA TRP A 207 12.56 -10.38 20.10
C TRP A 207 12.92 -9.85 18.71
N ILE A 208 13.85 -10.50 18.01
CA ILE A 208 14.27 -10.08 16.67
C ILE A 208 13.19 -10.43 15.65
N ILE A 209 12.58 -11.61 15.78
CA ILE A 209 11.42 -12.02 14.98
C ILE A 209 10.25 -11.04 15.21
N PHE A 210 10.01 -10.64 16.46
CA PHE A 210 8.99 -9.65 16.80
C PHE A 210 9.28 -8.28 16.17
N ALA A 211 10.52 -7.79 16.26
CA ALA A 211 10.94 -6.52 15.65
C ALA A 211 10.78 -6.54 14.13
N TYR A 212 11.17 -7.64 13.47
CA TYR A 212 10.97 -7.86 12.05
C TYR A 212 9.48 -7.77 11.69
N LYS A 213 8.63 -8.56 12.36
CA LYS A 213 7.18 -8.55 12.13
C LYS A 213 6.60 -7.16 12.32
N LEU A 214 6.86 -6.52 13.45
CA LEU A 214 6.36 -5.19 13.77
C LEU A 214 6.78 -4.14 12.71
N SER A 215 8.01 -4.23 12.21
CA SER A 215 8.50 -3.32 11.17
C SER A 215 7.78 -3.52 9.83
N ILE A 216 7.51 -4.77 9.41
CA ILE A 216 6.69 -5.05 8.22
C ILE A 216 5.27 -4.53 8.38
N PHE A 217 4.64 -4.81 9.53
CA PHE A 217 3.30 -4.30 9.84
C PHE A 217 3.28 -2.77 9.74
N SER A 218 4.26 -2.11 10.37
CA SER A 218 4.38 -0.66 10.37
C SER A 218 4.50 -0.05 8.98
N LEU A 219 5.33 -0.63 8.09
CA LEU A 219 5.48 -0.14 6.71
C LEU A 219 4.19 -0.27 5.90
N LYS A 220 3.46 -1.38 6.05
CA LYS A 220 2.18 -1.56 5.37
C LYS A 220 1.10 -0.62 5.92
N PHE A 221 1.06 -0.40 7.24
CA PHE A 221 0.16 0.58 7.84
C PHE A 221 0.46 2.00 7.36
N TYR A 222 1.73 2.38 7.29
CA TYR A 222 2.15 3.63 6.68
C TYR A 222 1.60 3.79 5.26
N CYS A 223 1.71 2.75 4.42
CA CYS A 223 1.17 2.76 3.06
C CYS A 223 -0.35 2.99 3.05
N ILE A 224 -1.11 2.26 3.87
CA ILE A 224 -2.57 2.44 3.99
C ILE A 224 -2.92 3.85 4.46
N CYS A 225 -2.27 4.36 5.51
CA CYS A 225 -2.55 5.69 6.02
C CYS A 225 -2.24 6.78 4.98
N ARG A 226 -1.16 6.62 4.21
CA ARG A 226 -0.85 7.53 3.08
C ARG A 226 -1.89 7.46 1.98
N TYR A 227 -2.43 6.29 1.67
CA TYR A 227 -3.53 6.15 0.73
C TYR A 227 -4.81 6.84 1.21
N ILE A 228 -5.24 6.56 2.44
CA ILE A 228 -6.42 7.21 3.05
C ILE A 228 -6.27 8.72 2.99
N LEU A 229 -5.08 9.22 3.31
CA LEU A 229 -4.81 10.64 3.30
C LEU A 229 -4.84 11.24 1.89
N TYR A 230 -4.31 10.51 0.89
CA TYR A 230 -4.43 10.89 -0.52
C TYR A 230 -5.91 10.97 -0.94
N GLU A 231 -6.70 9.92 -0.72
CA GLU A 231 -8.12 9.89 -1.08
C GLU A 231 -8.90 11.00 -0.38
N THR A 232 -8.66 11.22 0.91
CA THR A 232 -9.32 12.30 1.67
C THR A 232 -8.98 13.68 1.09
N CYS A 233 -7.71 13.92 0.75
CA CYS A 233 -7.29 15.20 0.17
C CYS A 233 -7.77 15.37 -1.26
N TYR A 234 -7.82 14.29 -2.04
CA TYR A 234 -8.32 14.31 -3.40
C TYR A 234 -9.84 14.58 -3.42
N ILE A 235 -10.62 13.83 -2.66
CA ILE A 235 -12.08 13.97 -2.61
C ILE A 235 -12.50 15.33 -2.05
N VAL A 236 -11.87 15.80 -0.97
CA VAL A 236 -12.34 17.01 -0.28
C VAL A 236 -11.71 18.29 -0.80
N TYR A 237 -10.43 18.26 -1.14
CA TYR A 237 -9.68 19.47 -1.53
C TYR A 237 -9.28 19.49 -3.01
N ASN A 238 -9.60 18.43 -3.78
CA ASN A 238 -9.18 18.27 -5.18
C ASN A 238 -7.66 18.41 -5.36
N ILE A 239 -6.92 17.91 -4.36
CA ILE A 239 -5.46 17.93 -4.34
C ILE A 239 -4.96 16.62 -4.94
N ASN A 240 -4.33 16.70 -6.11
CA ASN A 240 -3.58 15.58 -6.68
C ASN A 240 -2.41 15.17 -5.76
N PHE A 241 -1.86 13.98 -5.98
CA PHE A 241 -0.79 13.44 -5.13
C PHE A 241 0.32 14.46 -4.88
N THR A 242 0.53 14.80 -3.60
CA THR A 242 1.59 15.72 -3.17
C THR A 242 2.63 15.02 -2.32
N GLU A 243 3.87 15.47 -2.43
CA GLU A 243 4.99 14.93 -1.64
C GLU A 243 4.77 15.14 -0.13
N SER A 244 4.08 16.23 0.24
CA SER A 244 3.73 16.53 1.62
C SER A 244 2.36 17.20 1.72
N TYR A 245 1.58 16.83 2.74
CA TYR A 245 0.25 17.40 3.00
C TYR A 245 0.27 18.42 4.15
N ASN A 246 1.46 18.72 4.67
CA ASN A 246 1.67 19.61 5.81
C ASN A 246 1.11 21.01 5.59
N TRP A 247 1.17 21.51 4.36
CA TRP A 247 0.64 22.83 3.99
C TRP A 247 -0.88 22.95 4.16
N ILE A 248 -1.61 21.84 4.30
CA ILE A 248 -3.05 21.83 4.57
C ILE A 248 -3.32 22.21 6.04
N TYR A 249 -2.41 21.90 6.97
CA TYR A 249 -2.64 22.04 8.41
C TYR A 249 -1.57 22.84 9.18
N ASP A 250 -0.44 23.15 8.57
CA ASP A 250 0.55 24.06 9.12
C ASP A 250 0.06 25.50 8.94
N ASP A 251 -0.17 26.20 10.06
CA ASP A 251 -0.47 27.63 10.01
C ASP A 251 0.74 28.39 9.47
N VAL A 252 0.52 29.21 8.44
CA VAL A 252 1.54 30.06 7.78
C VAL A 252 2.30 30.96 8.78
N ASN A 253 1.77 31.15 9.99
CA ASN A 253 2.32 32.01 11.04
C ASN A 253 3.04 31.26 12.18
N ALA A 254 3.09 29.92 12.17
CA ALA A 254 3.81 29.16 13.20
C ALA A 254 5.31 29.08 12.87
N ASN A 255 6.06 30.07 13.35
CA ASN A 255 7.52 30.13 13.31
C ASN A 255 8.19 28.80 13.71
N ASN A 256 8.82 28.13 12.73
CA ASN A 256 10.18 27.56 12.70
C ASN A 256 10.86 26.95 13.94
N ASN A 257 10.16 26.52 14.98
CA ASN A 257 10.82 25.85 16.10
C ASN A 257 10.32 24.41 16.23
N CYS A 258 11.19 23.46 15.84
CA CYS A 258 11.01 22.00 15.89
C CYS A 258 10.09 21.40 14.80
N LYS A 259 10.40 21.63 13.53
CA LYS A 259 10.02 20.67 12.49
C LYS A 259 10.89 19.41 12.68
N PRO A 260 10.32 18.20 12.76
CA PRO A 260 11.13 16.98 12.84
C PRO A 260 12.03 16.91 11.60
N PHE A 261 13.31 16.56 11.76
CA PHE A 261 14.31 16.48 10.67
C PHE A 261 13.85 15.63 9.47
N LEU A 262 12.91 14.70 9.72
CA LEU A 262 12.27 13.82 8.74
C LEU A 262 11.26 14.50 7.80
N HIS A 263 10.86 15.74 8.10
CA HIS A 263 9.84 16.50 7.36
C HIS A 263 10.39 17.15 6.09
N GLU A 264 11.72 17.24 5.95
CA GLU A 264 12.39 17.99 4.89
C GLU A 264 12.73 17.17 3.64
N ASN A 265 12.51 15.84 3.62
CA ASN A 265 12.95 15.03 2.48
C ASN A 265 12.02 13.82 2.16
N PRO A 266 10.86 14.05 1.53
CA PRO A 266 9.93 12.99 1.11
C PRO A 266 10.59 11.97 0.16
N ASN A 267 11.54 12.44 -0.67
CA ASN A 267 12.36 11.59 -1.53
C ASN A 267 13.22 10.60 -0.75
N LEU A 268 13.69 10.97 0.45
CA LEU A 268 14.45 10.07 1.31
C LEU A 268 13.55 8.95 1.87
N GLN A 269 12.34 9.29 2.32
CA GLN A 269 11.38 8.31 2.85
C GLN A 269 11.02 7.26 1.78
N ASN A 270 10.70 7.70 0.57
CA ASN A 270 10.41 6.81 -0.55
C ASN A 270 11.59 5.91 -0.90
N ARG A 271 12.83 6.44 -0.87
CA ARG A 271 14.04 5.65 -1.10
C ARG A 271 14.24 4.57 -0.04
N PHE A 272 14.03 4.87 1.24
CA PHE A 272 14.14 3.88 2.32
C PHE A 272 13.08 2.78 2.19
N LEU A 273 11.83 3.16 1.90
CA LEU A 273 10.74 2.24 1.62
C LEU A 273 11.09 1.28 0.48
N LEU A 274 11.43 1.84 -0.69
CA LEU A 274 11.81 1.07 -1.87
C LEU A 274 13.01 0.16 -1.62
N THR A 275 14.02 0.65 -0.90
CA THR A 275 15.22 -0.13 -0.57
C THR A 275 14.87 -1.30 0.35
N SER A 276 14.08 -1.06 1.39
CA SER A 276 13.70 -2.09 2.36
C SER A 276 12.85 -3.20 1.74
N VAL A 277 11.85 -2.84 0.90
CA VAL A 277 11.00 -3.83 0.22
C VAL A 277 11.79 -4.57 -0.87
N SER A 278 12.61 -3.87 -1.66
CA SER A 278 13.47 -4.51 -2.67
C SER A 278 14.44 -5.51 -2.04
N LEU A 279 15.01 -5.18 -0.87
CA LEU A 279 15.89 -6.10 -0.14
C LEU A 279 15.15 -7.39 0.25
N CYS A 280 13.94 -7.30 0.80
CA CYS A 280 13.13 -8.47 1.14
C CYS A 280 12.81 -9.33 -0.09
N ILE A 281 12.51 -8.70 -1.24
CA ILE A 281 12.30 -9.42 -2.51
C ILE A 281 13.57 -10.19 -2.93
N CYS A 282 14.73 -9.53 -2.88
CA CYS A 282 16.00 -10.16 -3.23
C CYS A 282 16.32 -11.36 -2.33
N VAL A 283 16.06 -11.24 -1.03
CA VAL A 283 16.25 -12.34 -0.08
C VAL A 283 15.33 -13.53 -0.41
N ASN A 284 14.06 -13.29 -0.71
CA ASN A 284 13.13 -14.36 -1.08
C ASN A 284 13.56 -15.06 -2.38
N LEU A 285 14.01 -14.31 -3.38
CA LEU A 285 14.54 -14.88 -4.62
C LEU A 285 15.80 -15.72 -4.37
N LEU A 286 16.67 -15.30 -3.46
CA LEU A 286 17.86 -16.08 -3.09
C LEU A 286 17.48 -17.41 -2.44
N TYR A 287 16.48 -17.45 -1.56
CA TYR A 287 16.00 -18.70 -0.96
C TYR A 287 15.37 -19.63 -1.99
N ILE A 288 14.47 -19.11 -2.83
CA ILE A 288 13.83 -19.88 -3.90
C ILE A 288 14.90 -20.46 -4.84
N GLY A 289 15.84 -19.63 -5.30
CA GLY A 289 16.93 -20.08 -6.17
C GLY A 289 17.83 -21.11 -5.50
N SER A 290 18.22 -20.90 -4.24
CA SER A 290 19.07 -21.84 -3.50
C SER A 290 18.39 -23.19 -3.27
N TYR A 291 17.08 -23.21 -3.02
CA TYR A 291 16.32 -24.46 -2.89
C TYR A 291 16.37 -25.26 -4.20
N TYR A 292 16.02 -24.63 -5.33
CA TYR A 292 15.97 -25.34 -6.61
C TYR A 292 17.34 -25.81 -7.10
N ILE A 293 18.42 -25.07 -6.84
CA ILE A 293 19.78 -25.47 -7.21
C ILE A 293 20.25 -26.70 -6.41
N ASN A 294 19.89 -26.80 -5.12
CA ASN A 294 20.41 -27.85 -4.24
C ASN A 294 19.52 -29.10 -4.16
N LEU A 295 18.24 -29.03 -4.53
CA LEU A 295 17.33 -30.20 -4.53
C LEU A 295 17.04 -30.80 -5.92
N CYS A 296 17.36 -30.11 -7.01
CA CYS A 296 17.33 -30.70 -8.36
C CYS A 296 18.78 -30.94 -8.83
N PRO A 297 19.38 -32.10 -8.50
CA PRO A 297 20.63 -32.54 -9.12
C PRO A 297 20.46 -32.85 -10.62
#